data_AF-A0AAW5L853-F1
#
_entry.id   AF-A0AAW5L853-F1
#
_cell.length_a   1.000
_cell.length_b   1.000
_cell.length_c   1.000
_cell.angle_alpha   90.00
_cell.angle_beta   90.00
_cell.angle_gamma   90.00
#
_symmetry.space_group_name_H-M   'P 1'
#
loop_
_entity.id
_entity.type
_entity.pdbx_description
1 polymer ?
#
loop_
_entity_poly.entity_id
_entity_poly.type
_entity_poly.pdbx_seq_one_letter_code
_entity_poly.pdbx_strand_id
1 'polypeptide(L)' 'MKKIQEYDLAYICYYSEKMRIAEIAKGYYPKFPTVFLNQLIQKLKDENKFDYYKNKYIELMKD' A
#
# COMPACT_ATOMS: atom_id res chain seq x y z
N MET A 1 9.02 6.00 13.77
CA MET A 1 8.06 5.57 12.73
C MET A 1 8.76 4.60 11.80
N LYS A 2 8.20 3.41 11.56
CA LYS A 2 8.75 2.47 10.56
C LYS A 2 8.73 3.18 9.20
N LYS A 3 9.87 3.20 8.50
CA LYS A 3 9.91 3.70 7.12
C LYS A 3 9.15 2.71 6.23
N ILE A 4 8.20 3.22 5.45
CA ILE A 4 7.54 2.44 4.41
C ILE A 4 8.59 2.06 3.37
N GLN A 5 8.71 0.76 3.10
CA GLN A 5 9.56 0.24 2.03
C GLN A 5 8.79 0.16 0.71
N GLU A 6 9.51 -0.03 -0.38
CA GLU A 6 8.90 -0.14 -1.71
C GLU A 6 7.93 -1.32 -1.82
N TYR A 7 8.26 -2.45 -1.21
CA TYR A 7 7.34 -3.60 -1.12
C TYR A 7 6.07 -3.25 -0.33
N ASP A 8 6.18 -2.43 0.72
CA ASP A 8 5.02 -2.00 1.49
C ASP A 8 4.09 -1.15 0.62
N LEU A 9 4.64 -0.23 -0.19
CA LEU A 9 3.86 0.57 -1.16
C LEU A 9 3.15 -0.33 -2.17
N ALA A 10 3.87 -1.31 -2.72
CA ALA A 10 3.30 -2.25 -3.69
C ALA A 10 2.15 -3.06 -3.09
N TYR A 11 2.37 -3.64 -1.90
CA TYR A 11 1.37 -4.40 -1.16
C TYR A 11 0.13 -3.54 -0.82
N ILE A 12 0.34 -2.34 -0.27
CA ILE A 12 -0.75 -1.43 0.12
C ILE A 12 -1.59 -1.06 -1.09
N CYS A 13 -0.97 -0.65 -2.21
CA CYS A 13 -1.68 -0.29 -3.42
C CYS A 13 -2.49 -1.46 -3.97
N TYR A 14 -1.88 -2.65 -4.07
CA TYR A 14 -2.56 -3.83 -4.61
C TYR A 14 -3.77 -4.27 -3.77
N TYR A 15 -3.61 -4.39 -2.45
CA TYR A 15 -4.70 -4.85 -1.60
C TYR A 15 -5.74 -3.78 -1.27
N SER A 16 -5.43 -2.49 -1.46
CA SER A 16 -6.41 -1.42 -1.28
C SER A 16 -7.61 -1.51 -2.23
N GLU A 17 -7.46 -2.18 -3.38
CA GLU A 17 -8.57 -2.46 -4.30
C GLU A 17 -9.35 -3.74 -3.93
N LYS A 18 -8.79 -4.59 -3.06
CA LYS A 18 -9.33 -5.92 -2.73
C LYS A 18 -9.93 -6.02 -1.34
N MET A 19 -9.49 -5.18 -0.41
CA MET A 19 -9.93 -5.19 0.98
C MET A 19 -9.90 -3.80 1.61
N ARG A 20 -10.57 -3.68 2.76
CA ARG A 20 -10.61 -2.43 3.52
C ARG A 20 -9.22 -2.08 4.06
N ILE A 21 -8.89 -0.79 4.07
CA ILE A 21 -7.59 -0.28 4.57
C ILE A 21 -7.33 -0.66 6.03
N ALA A 22 -8.39 -0.79 6.84
CA ALA A 22 -8.28 -1.27 8.22
C ALA A 22 -7.74 -2.72 8.30
N GLU A 23 -8.09 -3.59 7.35
CA GLU A 23 -7.57 -4.96 7.30
C GLU A 23 -6.12 -4.98 6.83
N ILE A 24 -5.76 -4.12 5.87
CA ILE A 24 -4.36 -3.92 5.44
C ILE A 24 -3.48 -3.51 6.63
N ALA A 25 -3.94 -2.54 7.43
CA ALA A 25 -3.21 -2.05 8.59
C ALA A 25 -2.91 -3.14 9.64
N LYS A 26 -3.77 -4.17 9.77
CA LYS A 26 -3.56 -5.30 10.69
C LYS A 26 -2.36 -6.18 10.28
N GLY A 27 -1.99 -6.19 9.00
CA GLY A 27 -0.84 -6.95 8.48
C GLY A 27 0.54 -6.37 8.83
N TYR A 28 0.59 -5.21 9.48
CA TYR A 28 1.84 -4.52 9.81
C TYR A 28 2.11 -4.50 11.33
N TYR A 29 3.38 -4.71 11.70
CA TYR A 29 3.86 -4.46 13.06
C TYR A 29 5.14 -3.59 13.04
N PRO A 30 5.15 -2.43 13.75
CA PRO A 30 4.00 -1.79 14.39
C PRO A 30 2.92 -1.39 13.37
N LYS A 31 1.65 -1.35 13.81
CA LYS A 31 0.51 -1.05 12.94
C LYS A 31 0.59 0.37 12.39
N PHE A 32 0.33 0.54 11.11
CA PHE A 32 0.11 1.86 10.53
C PHE A 32 -1.30 2.35 10.87
N PRO A 33 -1.48 3.64 11.25
CA PRO A 33 -2.81 4.20 11.41
C PRO A 33 -3.58 4.14 10.09
N THR A 34 -4.86 3.76 10.12
CA THR A 34 -5.71 3.70 8.91
C THR A 34 -5.78 5.04 8.20
N VAL A 35 -5.84 6.15 8.96
CA VAL A 35 -5.82 7.51 8.42
C VAL A 35 -4.55 7.78 7.62
N PHE A 36 -3.41 7.35 8.13
CA PHE A 36 -2.12 7.49 7.45
C PHE A 36 -2.08 6.70 6.14
N LEU A 37 -2.58 5.45 6.13
CA LEU A 37 -2.67 4.66 4.90
C LEU A 37 -3.62 5.28 3.87
N ASN A 38 -4.76 5.83 4.29
CA ASN A 38 -5.67 6.54 3.40
C ASN A 38 -5.00 7.77 2.75
N GLN A 39 -4.30 8.58 3.56
CA GLN A 39 -3.57 9.75 3.06
C GLN A 39 -2.45 9.34 2.10
N LEU A 40 -1.72 8.26 2.43
CA LEU A 40 -0.68 7.72 1.56
C LEU A 40 -1.24 7.29 0.20
N ILE A 41 -2.35 6.54 0.19
CA ILE A 41 -2.97 6.08 -1.06
C ILE A 41 -3.45 7.26 -1.90
N GLN A 42 -4.09 8.27 -1.29
CA GLN A 42 -4.52 9.46 -2.01
C GLN A 42 -3.33 10.20 -2.62
N LYS A 43 -2.28 10.43 -1.83
CA LYS A 43 -1.04 11.05 -2.33
C LYS A 43 -0.45 10.29 -3.53
N LEU A 44 -0.42 8.95 -3.48
CA LEU A 44 0.09 8.14 -4.58
C LEU A 44 -0.79 8.22 -5.84
N LYS A 45 -2.11 8.39 -5.68
CA LYS A 45 -3.02 8.63 -6.80
C LYS A 45 -2.80 10.01 -7.41
N ASP A 46 -2.69 11.05 -6.57
CA ASP A 46 -2.42 12.42 -7.01
C ASP A 46 -1.08 12.52 -7.76
N GLU A 47 -0.07 11.75 -7.32
CA GLU A 47 1.24 11.66 -7.98
C GLU A 47 1.27 10.70 -9.19
N ASN A 48 0.14 10.08 -9.58
CA ASN A 48 0.06 9.04 -10.63
C ASN A 48 0.98 7.83 -10.41
N LYS A 49 1.34 7.53 -9.16
CA LYS A 49 2.20 6.40 -8.77
C LYS A 49 1.44 5.18 -8.26
N PHE A 50 0.14 5.33 -8.01
CA PHE A 50 -0.69 4.26 -7.47
C PHE A 50 -0.65 3.00 -8.35
N ASP A 51 -0.95 3.13 -9.64
CA ASP A 51 -0.96 1.99 -10.57
C ASP A 51 0.43 1.41 -10.80
N TYR A 52 1.49 2.25 -10.75
CA TYR A 52 2.87 1.78 -10.81
C TYR A 52 3.16 0.78 -9.67
N TYR A 53 2.89 1.15 -8.43
CA TYR A 53 3.14 0.28 -7.28
C TYR A 53 2.21 -0.95 -7.27
N LYS A 54 0.95 -0.78 -7.70
CA LYS A 54 0.03 -1.91 -7.86
C LYS A 54 0.58 -2.95 -8.83
N ASN A 55 1.02 -2.52 -10.01
CA ASN A 55 1.54 -3.42 -11.04
C ASN A 55 2.84 -4.08 -10.58
N LYS A 56 3.71 -3.34 -9.89
CA LYS A 56 4.93 -3.87 -9.31
C LYS A 56 4.68 -5.05 -8.36
N TYR A 57 3.61 -5.01 -7.56
CA TYR A 57 3.23 -6.16 -6.72
C TYR A 57 2.86 -7.40 -7.54
N ILE A 58 2.16 -7.21 -8.66
CA ILE A 58 1.79 -8.29 -9.58
C ILE A 58 3.04 -8.90 -10.21
N GLU A 59 4.00 -8.06 -10.61
CA GLU A 59 5.28 -8.53 -11.17
C GLU A 59 6.06 -9.34 -10.14
N LEU A 60 6.16 -8.87 -8.90
CA LEU A 60 6.83 -9.59 -7.80
C LEU A 60 6.18 -10.93 -7.45
N MET A 61 4.91 -11.14 -7.79
CA MET A 61 4.16 -12.38 -7.53
C MET A 61 4.20 -13.37 -8.69
N LYS A 62 4.73 -12.98 -9.84
CA LYS A 62 4.87 -13.85 -11.02
C LYS A 62 6.20 -14.60 -11.05
N ASP A 63 7.14 -14.22 -10.18
CA ASP A 63 8.44 -14.86 -9.96
C ASP A 63 8.33 -15.92 -8.85
#